data_AF-A0A2X0XB17-F1
#
_entry.id   AF-A0A2X0XB17-F1
#
_cell.length_a   1.000
_cell.length_b   1.000
_cell.length_c   1.000
_cell.angle_alpha   90.00
_cell.angle_beta   90.00
_cell.angle_gamma   90.00
#
_symmetry.space_group_name_H-M   'P 1'
#
loop_
_entity.id
_entity.type
_entity.pdbx_description
1 polymer ?
#
loop_
_entity_poly.entity_id
_entity_poly.type
_entity_poly.pdbx_seq_one_letter_code
_entity_poly.pdbx_strand_id
1 'polypeptide(L)'
;MKNPYIYGYLPLITILLFSLTFGMYAVGKSLQIFQAIGVYSGMREFLSDFELRVFLLIVFAIVFFMLFSALKLVGETIHEVGMLFFSKDNEGATVSQARGGYIILFVGAMCSAFAIQFIYVLIGIFVITIFTYFIYLIYKMSHFISMGGTIGLLIFELFMWTILLTLVIYVVLKLYNGILASLPFAN
;
A
#
# COMPACT_ATOMS: atom_id res chain seq x y z
N MET A 1 29.71 3.00 -0.56
CA MET A 1 28.33 2.67 -0.14
C MET A 1 27.90 3.68 0.93
N LYS A 2 26.84 4.47 0.69
CA LYS A 2 26.21 5.28 1.73
C LYS A 2 25.54 4.34 2.75
N ASN A 3 25.55 4.72 4.02
CA ASN A 3 25.20 3.90 5.19
C ASN A 3 24.03 2.89 4.96
N PRO A 4 24.27 1.56 5.03
CA PRO A 4 23.27 0.52 4.76
C PRO A 4 22.11 0.51 5.75
N TYR A 5 22.29 1.07 6.96
CA TYR A 5 21.22 1.20 7.94
C TYR A 5 20.15 2.18 7.48
N ILE A 6 20.53 3.30 6.86
CA ILE A 6 19.58 4.34 6.42
C ILE A 6 18.62 3.79 5.36
N TYR A 7 19.14 3.06 4.37
CA TYR A 7 18.33 2.48 3.30
C TYR A 7 17.52 1.25 3.73
N GLY A 8 17.90 0.59 4.83
CA GLY A 8 17.13 -0.52 5.42
C GLY A 8 15.82 -0.08 6.07
N TYR A 9 15.76 1.14 6.62
CA TYR A 9 14.55 1.67 7.28
C TYR A 9 13.62 2.46 6.35
N LEU A 10 14.06 2.78 5.13
CA LEU A 10 13.25 3.53 4.16
C LEU A 10 11.88 2.91 3.86
N PRO A 11 11.72 1.57 3.73
CA PRO A 11 10.41 0.96 3.55
C PRO A 11 9.45 1.25 4.71
N LEU A 12 9.93 1.18 5.94
CA LEU A 12 9.11 1.47 7.13
C LEU A 12 8.67 2.94 7.14
N ILE A 13 9.60 3.86 6.87
CA ILE A 13 9.30 5.30 6.81
C ILE A 13 8.28 5.60 5.70
N THR A 14 8.45 4.98 4.54
CA THR A 14 7.51 5.07 3.42
C THR A 14 6.11 4.64 3.83
N ILE A 15 5.99 3.46 4.46
CA ILE A 15 4.70 2.93 4.94
C ILE A 15 4.08 3.90 5.95
N LEU A 16 4.86 4.43 6.90
CA LEU A 16 4.37 5.41 7.86
C LEU A 16 3.84 6.68 7.17
N LEU A 17 4.56 7.23 6.20
CA LEU A 17 4.14 8.44 5.48
C LEU A 17 2.85 8.22 4.68
N PHE A 18 2.74 7.12 3.93
CA PHE A 18 1.48 6.78 3.26
C PHE A 18 0.35 6.56 4.27
N SER A 19 0.62 5.89 5.38
CA SER A 19 -0.40 5.64 6.43
C SER A 19 -0.91 6.93 7.05
N LEU A 20 -0.04 7.89 7.31
CA LEU A 20 -0.42 9.20 7.83
C LEU A 20 -1.23 10.01 6.81
N THR A 21 -0.83 10.00 5.53
CA THR A 21 -1.54 10.77 4.49
C THR A 21 -2.92 10.21 4.18
N PHE A 22 -3.05 8.89 4.03
CA PHE A 22 -4.35 8.22 3.92
C PHE A 22 -5.18 8.34 5.20
N GLY A 23 -4.53 8.26 6.37
CA GLY A 23 -5.16 8.48 7.67
C GLY A 23 -5.78 9.86 7.80
N MET A 24 -5.04 10.91 7.45
CA MET A 24 -5.55 12.29 7.47
C MET A 24 -6.74 12.49 6.53
N TYR A 25 -6.71 11.90 5.33
CA TYR A 25 -7.87 11.92 4.43
C TYR A 25 -9.10 11.24 5.07
N ALA A 26 -8.90 10.05 5.65
CA ALA A 26 -9.97 9.29 6.31
C ALA A 26 -10.57 10.05 7.49
N VAL A 27 -9.75 10.68 8.34
CA VAL A 27 -10.22 11.56 9.43
C VAL A 27 -11.15 12.63 8.87
N GLY A 28 -10.74 13.33 7.81
CA GLY A 28 -11.55 14.38 7.19
C GLY A 28 -12.93 13.87 6.74
N LYS A 29 -12.98 12.68 6.14
CA LYS A 29 -14.25 12.06 5.70
C LYS A 29 -15.10 11.54 6.85
N SER A 30 -14.49 10.93 7.86
CA SER A 30 -15.22 10.42 9.03
C SER A 30 -15.87 11.55 9.83
N LEU A 31 -15.20 12.69 9.99
CA LEU A 31 -15.80 13.85 10.65
C LEU A 31 -17.02 14.38 9.90
N GLN A 32 -16.97 14.43 8.57
CA GLN A 32 -18.13 14.81 7.74
C GLN A 32 -19.31 13.86 7.97
N ILE A 33 -19.03 12.55 8.02
CA ILE A 33 -20.06 11.54 8.29
C ILE A 33 -20.63 11.70 9.70
N PHE A 34 -19.78 11.82 10.71
CA PHE A 34 -20.20 11.96 12.11
C PHE A 34 -21.04 13.22 12.34
N GLN A 35 -20.74 14.30 11.62
CA GLN A 35 -21.56 15.52 11.64
C GLN A 35 -22.92 15.29 10.97
N ALA A 36 -22.96 14.61 9.82
CA ALA A 36 -24.19 14.33 9.09
C ALA A 36 -25.17 13.44 9.89
N ILE A 37 -24.67 12.48 10.67
CA ILE A 37 -25.48 11.58 11.49
C ILE A 37 -25.71 12.07 12.94
N GLY A 38 -25.22 13.26 13.29
CA GLY A 38 -25.37 13.85 14.64
C GLY A 38 -24.52 13.20 15.74
N VAL A 39 -23.68 12.22 15.43
CA VAL A 39 -22.78 11.57 16.41
C VAL A 39 -21.66 12.53 16.87
N TYR A 40 -21.26 13.45 16.00
CA TYR A 40 -20.19 14.40 16.30
C TYR A 40 -20.48 15.26 17.53
N SER A 41 -21.72 15.74 17.72
CA SER A 41 -22.09 16.54 18.90
C SER A 41 -22.00 15.73 20.18
N GLY A 42 -22.46 14.47 20.17
CA GLY A 42 -22.35 13.58 21.33
C GLY A 42 -20.89 13.28 21.71
N MET A 43 -20.01 13.08 20.72
CA MET A 43 -18.57 12.89 21.00
C MET A 43 -17.92 14.16 21.58
N ARG A 44 -18.38 15.34 21.16
CA ARG A 44 -17.85 16.64 21.60
C ARG A 44 -18.22 17.01 23.03
N GLU A 45 -19.18 16.31 23.65
CA GLU A 45 -19.47 16.43 25.09
C GLU A 45 -18.34 15.86 25.97
N PHE A 46 -17.58 14.89 25.45
CA PHE A 46 -16.51 14.22 26.17
C PHE A 46 -15.11 14.56 25.68
N LEU A 47 -14.96 14.94 24.40
CA LEU A 47 -13.67 15.19 23.76
C LEU A 47 -13.61 16.58 23.09
N SER A 48 -12.43 17.20 23.15
CA SER A 48 -12.13 18.38 22.34
C SER A 48 -12.11 18.04 20.84
N ASP A 49 -12.31 19.03 19.96
CA ASP A 49 -12.22 18.84 18.49
C ASP A 49 -10.83 18.33 18.10
N PHE A 50 -9.79 18.82 18.78
CA PHE A 50 -8.43 18.38 18.59
C PHE A 50 -8.21 16.92 19.02
N GLU A 51 -8.63 16.56 20.24
CA GLU A 51 -8.50 15.17 20.74
C GLU A 51 -9.23 14.18 19.84
N LEU A 52 -10.43 14.52 19.40
CA LEU A 52 -11.21 13.68 18.48
C LEU A 52 -10.48 13.45 17.15
N ARG A 53 -9.90 14.50 16.56
CA ARG A 53 -9.09 14.40 15.34
C ARG A 53 -7.87 13.52 15.54
N VAL A 54 -7.16 13.70 16.65
CA VAL A 54 -5.95 12.94 16.97
C VAL A 54 -6.28 11.46 17.19
N PHE A 55 -7.34 11.15 17.92
CA PHE A 55 -7.75 9.76 18.16
C PHE A 55 -8.14 9.06 16.86
N LEU A 56 -8.93 9.72 16.00
CA LEU A 56 -9.27 9.18 14.69
C LEU A 56 -8.02 9.01 13.82
N LEU A 57 -7.08 9.95 13.87
CA LEU A 57 -5.82 9.84 13.12
C LEU A 57 -5.01 8.63 13.57
N ILE A 58 -4.88 8.40 14.88
CA ILE A 58 -4.17 7.23 15.42
C ILE A 58 -4.82 5.93 14.91
N VAL A 59 -6.14 5.82 15.03
CA VAL A 59 -6.89 4.63 14.58
C VAL A 59 -6.69 4.40 13.09
N PHE A 60 -6.92 5.42 12.25
CA PHE A 60 -6.77 5.26 10.80
C PHE A 60 -5.32 5.04 10.37
N ALA A 61 -4.35 5.72 10.99
CA ALA A 61 -2.95 5.52 10.70
C ALA A 61 -2.53 4.07 11.00
N ILE A 62 -3.00 3.48 12.10
CA ILE A 62 -2.75 2.06 12.43
C ILE A 62 -3.40 1.13 11.38
N VAL A 63 -4.65 1.39 10.99
CA VAL A 63 -5.35 0.58 9.97
C VAL A 63 -4.59 0.62 8.63
N PHE A 64 -4.22 1.81 8.15
CA PHE A 64 -3.46 1.94 6.91
C PHE A 64 -2.04 1.38 7.02
N PHE A 65 -1.40 1.51 8.18
CA PHE A 65 -0.09 0.91 8.44
C PHE A 65 -0.13 -0.61 8.29
N MET A 66 -1.15 -1.26 8.88
CA MET A 66 -1.36 -2.69 8.74
C MET A 66 -1.63 -3.08 7.28
N LEU A 67 -2.48 -2.33 6.58
CA LEU A 67 -2.79 -2.57 5.17
C LEU A 67 -1.53 -2.50 4.28
N PHE A 68 -0.76 -1.42 4.37
CA PHE A 68 0.44 -1.24 3.56
C PHE A 68 1.56 -2.20 3.95
N SER A 69 1.70 -2.52 5.23
CA SER A 69 2.66 -3.54 5.70
C SER A 69 2.31 -4.93 5.16
N ALA A 70 1.03 -5.29 5.15
CA ALA A 70 0.57 -6.55 4.58
C ALA A 70 0.82 -6.60 3.06
N LEU A 71 0.51 -5.51 2.34
CA LEU A 71 0.78 -5.44 0.90
C LEU A 71 2.27 -5.58 0.58
N LYS A 72 3.13 -4.93 1.38
CA LYS A 72 4.59 -5.04 1.28
C LYS A 72 5.07 -6.47 1.51
N LEU A 73 4.57 -7.13 2.56
CA LEU A 73 4.93 -8.52 2.89
C LEU A 73 4.52 -9.49 1.78
N VAL A 74 3.30 -9.35 1.26
CA VAL A 74 2.81 -10.17 0.14
C VAL A 74 3.66 -9.94 -1.11
N GLY A 75 3.97 -8.68 -1.44
CA GLY A 75 4.80 -8.35 -2.59
C GLY A 75 6.21 -8.91 -2.50
N GLU A 76 6.86 -8.80 -1.32
CA GLU A 76 8.18 -9.41 -1.08
C GLU A 76 8.13 -10.93 -1.20
N THR A 77 7.10 -11.57 -0.64
CA THR A 77 6.96 -13.03 -0.71
C THR A 77 6.79 -13.50 -2.15
N ILE A 78 5.94 -12.83 -2.94
CA ILE A 78 5.77 -13.15 -4.37
C ILE A 78 7.10 -12.96 -5.11
N HIS A 79 7.80 -11.85 -4.87
CA HIS A 79 9.08 -11.57 -5.52
C HIS A 79 10.16 -12.61 -5.16
N GLU A 80 10.30 -12.94 -3.87
CA GLU A 80 11.27 -13.94 -3.40
C GLU A 80 10.99 -15.33 -3.96
N VAL A 81 9.72 -15.74 -4.02
CA VAL A 81 9.33 -17.00 -4.68
C VAL A 81 9.62 -16.96 -6.18
N GLY A 82 9.35 -15.84 -6.85
CA GLY A 82 9.72 -15.66 -8.25
C GLY A 82 11.24 -15.78 -8.46
N MET A 83 12.02 -15.12 -7.62
CA MET A 83 13.48 -15.20 -7.64
C MET A 83 13.98 -16.63 -7.40
N LEU A 84 13.36 -17.40 -6.51
CA LEU A 84 13.69 -18.81 -6.29
C LEU A 84 13.52 -19.67 -7.55
N PHE A 85 12.50 -19.40 -8.35
CA PHE A 85 12.23 -20.17 -9.58
C PHE A 85 13.09 -19.73 -10.78
N PHE A 86 13.42 -18.44 -10.88
CA PHE A 86 13.99 -17.86 -12.10
C PHE A 86 15.42 -17.31 -11.97
N SER A 87 15.93 -17.16 -10.74
CA SER A 87 17.32 -16.77 -10.50
C SER A 87 18.23 -18.00 -10.36
N LYS A 88 19.45 -17.90 -10.90
CA LYS A 88 20.53 -18.90 -10.67
C LYS A 88 21.43 -18.52 -9.49
N ASP A 89 21.06 -17.46 -8.76
CA ASP A 89 21.87 -16.88 -7.69
C ASP A 89 21.64 -17.65 -6.37
N ASN A 90 22.61 -18.50 -6.00
CA ASN A 90 22.63 -19.25 -4.75
C ASN A 90 23.12 -18.41 -3.54
N GLU A 91 23.64 -17.20 -3.74
CA GLU A 91 24.35 -16.42 -2.71
C GLU A 91 23.58 -15.20 -2.16
N GLY A 92 22.38 -14.89 -2.68
CA GLY A 92 21.52 -13.82 -2.15
C GLY A 92 22.07 -12.39 -2.34
N ALA A 93 23.13 -12.22 -3.14
CA ALA A 93 23.78 -10.94 -3.39
C ALA A 93 22.88 -9.96 -4.18
N THR A 94 21.96 -10.48 -4.97
CA THR A 94 20.94 -9.72 -5.72
C THR A 94 19.95 -8.98 -4.81
N VAL A 95 19.55 -9.54 -3.66
CA VAL A 95 18.59 -8.94 -2.71
C VAL A 95 19.17 -7.68 -2.04
N SER A 96 20.49 -7.66 -1.78
CA SER A 96 21.17 -6.51 -1.17
C SER A 96 21.21 -5.29 -2.10
N GLN A 97 21.33 -5.51 -3.41
CA GLN A 97 21.41 -4.43 -4.40
C GLN A 97 20.05 -3.80 -4.74
N ALA A 98 18.94 -4.50 -4.48
CA ALA A 98 17.58 -3.99 -4.67
C ALA A 98 17.25 -2.80 -3.76
N ARG A 99 17.91 -2.67 -2.60
CA ARG A 99 17.58 -1.69 -1.53
C ARG A 99 17.64 -0.23 -1.97
N GLY A 100 18.36 0.08 -3.05
CA GLY A 100 18.40 1.44 -3.62
C GLY A 100 17.06 1.90 -4.19
N GLY A 101 16.17 0.98 -4.59
CA GLY A 101 14.87 1.31 -5.17
C GLY A 101 13.89 1.93 -4.18
N TYR A 102 14.10 1.72 -2.87
CA TYR A 102 13.20 2.26 -1.85
C TYR A 102 13.14 3.79 -1.81
N ILE A 103 14.11 4.49 -2.39
CA ILE A 103 14.05 5.95 -2.52
C ILE A 103 12.88 6.41 -3.40
N ILE A 104 12.50 5.62 -4.41
CA ILE A 104 11.36 5.89 -5.28
C ILE A 104 10.07 5.88 -4.45
N LEU A 105 9.93 4.84 -3.61
CA LEU A 105 8.78 4.71 -2.72
C LEU A 105 8.71 5.86 -1.72
N PHE A 106 9.85 6.21 -1.12
CA PHE A 106 9.94 7.30 -0.15
C PHE A 106 9.56 8.66 -0.75
N VAL A 107 10.08 9.00 -1.94
CA VAL A 107 9.73 10.24 -2.63
C VAL A 107 8.23 10.27 -2.98
N GLY A 108 7.68 9.16 -3.47
CA GLY A 108 6.25 9.06 -3.72
C GLY A 108 5.39 9.26 -2.47
N ALA A 109 5.83 8.72 -1.33
CA ALA A 109 5.18 8.91 -0.04
C ALA A 109 5.28 10.36 0.49
N MET A 110 6.35 11.09 0.15
CA MET A 110 6.42 12.53 0.43
C MET A 110 5.44 13.31 -0.48
N CYS A 111 5.37 12.95 -1.76
CA CYS A 111 4.45 13.59 -2.71
C CYS A 111 2.98 13.39 -2.33
N SER A 112 2.62 12.27 -1.69
CA SER A 112 1.24 11.99 -1.28
C SER A 112 0.69 13.00 -0.28
N ALA A 113 1.56 13.69 0.48
CA ALA A 113 1.16 14.75 1.41
C ALA A 113 0.45 15.93 0.71
N PHE A 114 0.80 16.23 -0.54
CA PHE A 114 0.13 17.28 -1.31
C PHE A 114 -1.27 16.88 -1.81
N ALA A 115 -1.61 15.59 -1.74
CA ALA A 115 -2.86 15.04 -2.25
C ALA A 115 -3.87 14.63 -1.15
N ILE A 116 -3.65 15.02 0.11
CA ILE A 116 -4.48 14.63 1.26
C ILE A 116 -5.96 14.94 1.05
N GLN A 117 -6.31 15.99 0.31
CA GLN A 117 -7.71 16.38 0.09
C GLN A 117 -8.41 15.58 -1.02
N PHE A 118 -7.67 14.90 -1.90
CA PHE A 118 -8.20 14.29 -3.12
C PHE A 118 -7.85 12.80 -3.18
N ILE A 119 -8.80 11.93 -2.79
CA ILE A 119 -8.57 10.48 -2.74
C ILE A 119 -8.11 9.88 -4.07
N TYR A 120 -8.66 10.34 -5.19
CA TYR A 120 -8.28 9.83 -6.51
C TYR A 120 -6.82 10.16 -6.84
N VAL A 121 -6.36 11.37 -6.49
CA VAL A 121 -4.97 11.78 -6.68
C VAL A 121 -4.06 11.02 -5.71
N LEU A 122 -4.49 10.84 -4.45
CA LEU A 122 -3.75 10.10 -3.44
C LEU A 122 -3.51 8.64 -3.84
N ILE A 123 -4.57 7.95 -4.30
CA ILE A 123 -4.49 6.59 -4.84
C ILE A 123 -3.62 6.58 -6.11
N GLY A 124 -3.79 7.56 -7.00
CA GLY A 124 -2.97 7.70 -8.20
C GLY A 124 -1.47 7.78 -7.89
N ILE A 125 -1.06 8.62 -6.94
CA ILE A 125 0.32 8.75 -6.49
C ILE A 125 0.83 7.41 -5.95
N PHE A 126 0.05 6.74 -5.10
CA PHE A 126 0.43 5.44 -4.53
C PHE A 126 0.65 4.39 -5.62
N VAL A 127 -0.29 4.25 -6.56
CA VAL A 127 -0.21 3.27 -7.67
C VAL A 127 0.96 3.58 -8.60
N ILE A 128 1.13 4.83 -9.01
CA ILE A 128 2.25 5.25 -9.89
C ILE A 128 3.59 5.00 -9.21
N THR A 129 3.68 5.27 -7.90
CA THR A 129 4.91 5.07 -7.12
C THR A 129 5.28 3.58 -7.06
N ILE A 130 4.32 2.70 -6.76
CA ILE A 130 4.53 1.25 -6.75
C ILE A 130 4.91 0.75 -8.13
N PHE A 131 4.21 1.19 -9.18
CA PHE A 131 4.47 0.78 -10.56
C PHE A 131 5.87 1.21 -11.02
N THR A 132 6.28 2.45 -10.70
CA THR A 132 7.62 2.95 -10.99
C THR A 132 8.70 2.16 -10.25
N TYR A 133 8.46 1.84 -8.97
CA TYR A 133 9.34 0.98 -8.18
C TYR A 133 9.46 -0.43 -8.77
N PHE A 134 8.35 -1.02 -9.21
CA PHE A 134 8.31 -2.32 -9.86
C PHE A 134 9.15 -2.34 -11.15
N ILE A 135 8.97 -1.35 -12.03
CA ILE A 135 9.79 -1.21 -13.25
C ILE A 135 11.28 -1.09 -12.90
N TYR A 136 11.62 -0.27 -11.92
CA TYR A 136 13.00 -0.11 -11.46
C TYR A 136 13.58 -1.44 -10.95
N LEU A 137 12.80 -2.20 -10.17
CA LEU A 137 13.23 -3.49 -9.63
C LEU A 137 13.53 -4.48 -10.75
N ILE A 138 12.61 -4.65 -11.70
CA ILE A 138 12.80 -5.54 -12.86
C ILE A 138 14.01 -5.14 -13.70
N TYR A 139 14.15 -3.85 -14.02
CA TYR A 139 15.30 -3.33 -14.78
C TYR A 139 16.63 -3.61 -14.05
N LYS A 140 16.66 -3.43 -12.74
CA LYS A 140 17.88 -3.68 -11.97
C LYS A 140 18.21 -5.18 -11.93
N MET A 141 17.21 -6.04 -11.79
CA MET A 141 17.39 -7.49 -11.75
C MET A 141 17.74 -8.11 -13.11
N SER A 142 17.33 -7.50 -14.23
CA SER A 142 17.68 -7.99 -15.56
C SER A 142 19.18 -7.96 -15.86
N HIS A 143 19.96 -7.17 -15.12
CA HIS A 143 21.42 -7.20 -15.21
C HIS A 143 22.07 -8.42 -14.53
N PHE A 144 21.37 -9.09 -13.62
CA PHE A 144 21.88 -10.19 -12.81
C PHE A 144 21.28 -11.55 -13.18
N ILE A 145 20.22 -11.57 -13.98
CA ILE A 145 19.50 -12.77 -14.39
C ILE A 145 19.51 -12.87 -15.91
N SER A 146 19.53 -14.08 -16.45
CA SER A 146 19.38 -14.29 -17.91
C SER A 146 18.06 -13.71 -18.42
N MET A 147 18.03 -13.29 -19.69
CA MET A 147 16.83 -12.73 -20.33
C MET A 147 15.58 -13.62 -20.17
N GLY A 148 15.73 -14.94 -20.32
CA GLY A 148 14.63 -15.90 -20.12
C GLY A 148 14.13 -15.94 -18.67
N GLY A 149 15.04 -15.83 -17.70
CA GLY A 149 14.67 -15.75 -16.28
C GLY A 149 13.95 -14.44 -15.92
N THR A 150 14.36 -13.31 -16.50
CA THR A 150 13.66 -12.02 -16.31
C THR A 150 12.24 -12.06 -16.88
N ILE A 151 12.05 -12.63 -18.08
CA ILE A 151 10.72 -12.80 -18.67
C ILE A 151 9.85 -13.71 -17.81
N GLY A 152 10.41 -14.84 -17.34
CA GLY A 152 9.73 -15.76 -16.44
C GLY A 152 9.29 -15.11 -15.13
N LEU A 153 10.19 -14.35 -14.50
CA LEU A 153 9.92 -13.59 -13.27
C LEU A 153 8.78 -12.58 -13.49
N LEU A 154 8.81 -11.82 -14.59
CA LEU A 154 7.80 -10.83 -14.90
C LEU A 154 6.42 -11.48 -15.10
N ILE A 155 6.34 -12.56 -15.88
CA ILE A 155 5.10 -13.30 -16.10
C ILE A 155 4.56 -13.85 -14.78
N PHE A 156 5.42 -14.43 -13.94
CA PHE A 156 5.05 -14.97 -12.65
C PHE A 156 4.49 -13.89 -11.71
N GLU A 157 5.19 -12.75 -11.57
CA GLU A 157 4.74 -11.66 -10.71
C GLU A 157 3.41 -11.07 -11.18
N LEU A 158 3.23 -10.84 -12.48
CA LEU A 158 1.97 -10.36 -13.04
C LEU A 158 0.83 -11.36 -12.81
N PHE A 159 1.09 -12.66 -13.00
CA PHE A 159 0.11 -13.71 -12.78
C PHE A 159 -0.34 -13.79 -11.32
N MET A 160 0.60 -13.78 -10.38
CA MET A 160 0.30 -13.82 -8.94
C MET A 160 -0.51 -12.61 -8.48
N TRP A 161 -0.13 -11.39 -8.91
CA TRP A 161 -0.90 -10.19 -8.60
C TRP A 161 -2.29 -10.20 -9.23
N THR A 162 -2.42 -10.70 -10.46
CA THR A 162 -3.73 -10.82 -11.14
C THR A 162 -4.66 -11.77 -10.40
N ILE A 163 -4.17 -12.92 -9.94
CA ILE A 163 -4.96 -13.86 -9.13
C ILE A 163 -5.42 -13.20 -7.83
N LEU A 164 -4.50 -12.60 -7.08
CA LEU A 164 -4.84 -11.98 -5.79
C LEU A 164 -5.85 -10.84 -5.96
N LEU A 165 -5.66 -9.96 -6.94
CA LEU A 165 -6.59 -8.88 -7.23
C LEU A 165 -7.96 -9.41 -7.65
N THR A 166 -8.00 -10.44 -8.50
CA THR A 166 -9.27 -11.06 -8.93
C THR A 166 -10.02 -11.67 -7.76
N LEU A 167 -9.33 -12.35 -6.84
CA LEU A 167 -9.93 -12.91 -5.63
C LEU A 167 -10.51 -11.83 -4.72
N VAL A 168 -9.77 -10.74 -4.49
CA VAL A 168 -10.23 -9.62 -3.67
C VAL A 168 -11.47 -8.98 -4.32
N ILE A 169 -11.43 -8.70 -5.61
CA ILE A 169 -12.56 -8.11 -6.35
C ILE A 169 -13.78 -9.04 -6.27
N TYR A 170 -13.61 -10.34 -6.48
CA TYR A 170 -14.68 -11.32 -6.38
C TYR A 170 -15.33 -11.32 -4.99
N VAL A 171 -14.52 -11.32 -3.92
CA VAL A 171 -15.04 -11.27 -2.54
C VAL A 171 -15.81 -9.97 -2.29
N VAL A 172 -15.28 -8.82 -2.71
CA VAL A 172 -15.94 -7.52 -2.54
C VAL A 172 -17.27 -7.47 -3.28
N LEU A 173 -17.32 -7.93 -4.54
CA LEU A 173 -18.56 -7.99 -5.31
C LEU A 173 -19.59 -8.93 -4.67
N LYS A 174 -19.15 -10.08 -4.16
CA LYS A 174 -20.02 -11.03 -3.47
C LYS A 174 -20.58 -10.47 -2.17
N LEU A 175 -19.76 -9.77 -1.38
CA LEU A 175 -20.22 -9.10 -0.16
C LEU A 175 -21.19 -7.97 -0.49
N TYR A 176 -20.90 -7.17 -1.52
CA TYR A 176 -21.79 -6.09 -1.97
C TYR A 176 -23.15 -6.64 -2.40
N ASN A 177 -23.17 -7.68 -3.24
CA ASN A 177 -24.42 -8.32 -3.66
C ASN A 177 -25.16 -8.98 -2.49
N GLY A 178 -24.43 -9.57 -1.54
CA GLY A 178 -25.02 -10.13 -0.32
C GLY A 178 -25.70 -9.08 0.56
N ILE A 179 -25.08 -7.90 0.71
CA ILE A 179 -25.68 -6.77 1.43
C ILE A 179 -26.90 -6.25 0.68
N LEU A 180 -26.82 -6.07 -0.64
CA LEU A 180 -27.96 -5.62 -1.45
C LEU A 180 -29.16 -6.57 -1.34
N ALA A 181 -28.94 -7.87 -1.41
CA ALA A 181 -30.00 -8.88 -1.25
C ALA A 181 -30.61 -8.90 0.16
N SER A 182 -29.89 -8.41 1.18
CA SER A 182 -30.39 -8.31 2.55
C SER A 182 -31.25 -7.07 2.82
N LEU A 183 -31.27 -6.10 1.90
CA LEU A 183 -32.07 -4.89 2.08
C LEU A 183 -33.56 -5.17 1.80
N PRO A 184 -34.48 -4.69 2.66
CA PRO A 184 -35.91 -4.99 2.58
C PRO A 184 -36.63 -4.40 1.36
N PHE A 185 -35.94 -3.60 0.54
CA PHE A 185 -36.47 -2.99 -0.68
C PHE A 185 -36.07 -3.75 -1.96
N ALA A 186 -35.35 -4.88 -1.83
CA ALA A 186 -34.88 -5.70 -2.95
C ALA A 186 -35.86 -6.81 -3.38
N ASN A 187 -37.07 -6.85 -2.81
CA ASN A 187 -38.18 -7.72 -3.20
C ASN A 187 -39.27 -6.95 -3.94
#